data_AF-A0AAN8E5P6-F1
#
_entry.id   AF-A0AAN8E5P6-F1
#
_cell.length_a   1.000
_cell.length_b   1.000
_cell.length_c   1.000
_cell.angle_alpha   90.00
_cell.angle_beta   90.00
_cell.angle_gamma   90.00
#
_symmetry.space_group_name_H-M   'P 1'
#
loop_
_entity.id
_entity.type
_entity.pdbx_description
1 polymer ?
#
loop_
_entity_poly.entity_id
_entity_poly.type
_entity_poly.pdbx_seq_one_letter_code
_entity_poly.pdbx_strand_id
1 'polypeptide(L)'
;MVPVYHAVNGSGPSYIQDMVKLYTSAKQLAAPSLRGGPKFPSAKTRGFSILAPKWWNELPIDITTAESLHIFRRRLKTHLFRLHFER
;
A
#
# COMPACT_ATOMS: atom_id res chain seq x y z
N MET A 1 6.29 1.11 -3.54
CA MET A 1 6.05 -0.15 -2.81
C MET A 1 7.17 -0.55 -1.87
N VAL A 2 8.42 -0.64 -2.34
CA VAL A 2 9.57 -0.95 -1.45
C VAL A 2 9.68 0.00 -0.23
N PRO A 3 9.48 1.33 -0.36
CA PRO A 3 9.51 2.23 0.81
C PRO A 3 8.39 1.94 1.83
N VAL A 4 7.26 1.41 1.36
CA VAL A 4 6.12 1.02 2.20
C VAL A 4 6.44 -0.27 2.95
N TYR A 5 7.03 -1.27 2.27
CA TYR A 5 7.51 -2.49 2.91
C TYR A 5 8.50 -2.17 4.03
N HIS A 6 9.46 -1.27 3.78
CA HIS A 6 10.37 -0.80 4.82
C HIS A 6 9.64 -0.05 5.94
N ALA A 7 8.66 0.80 5.63
CA ALA A 7 7.88 1.52 6.63
C ALA A 7 7.01 0.59 7.51
N VAL A 8 6.41 -0.45 6.93
CA VAL A 8 5.69 -1.51 7.68
C VAL A 8 6.66 -2.26 8.60
N ASN A 9 7.87 -2.54 8.11
CA ASN A 9 8.91 -3.22 8.88
C ASN A 9 9.73 -2.26 9.78
N GLY A 10 9.28 -1.02 10.00
CA GLY A 10 9.94 -0.05 10.88
C GLY A 10 11.28 0.51 10.41
N SER A 11 11.74 0.17 9.20
CA SER A 11 12.99 0.65 8.59
C SER A 11 12.81 1.81 7.61
N GLY A 12 11.58 2.29 7.43
CA GLY A 12 11.25 3.42 6.55
C GLY A 12 11.20 4.78 7.26
N PRO A 13 11.20 5.90 6.52
CA PRO A 13 11.03 7.25 7.07
C PRO A 13 9.75 7.39 7.91
N SER A 14 9.83 8.10 9.04
CA SER A 14 8.73 8.23 10.01
C SER A 14 7.43 8.75 9.39
N TYR A 15 7.51 9.70 8.46
CA TYR A 15 6.32 10.24 7.77
C TYR A 15 5.60 9.20 6.89
N ILE A 16 6.30 8.17 6.39
CA ILE A 16 5.68 7.06 5.65
C ILE A 16 5.10 6.04 6.63
N GLN A 17 5.78 5.78 7.75
CA GLN A 17 5.29 4.86 8.78
C GLN A 17 3.96 5.32 9.37
N ASP A 18 3.86 6.61 9.72
CA ASP A 18 2.65 7.22 10.29
C ASP A 18 1.44 7.09 9.35
N MET A 19 1.66 7.37 8.05
CA MET A 19 0.63 7.19 7.02
C MET A 19 0.20 5.73 6.87
N VAL A 20 1.14 4.79 6.88
CA VAL A 20 0.80 3.37 6.76
C VAL A 20 0.04 2.87 7.99
N LYS A 21 0.39 3.33 9.20
CA LYS A 21 -0.36 3.03 10.43
C LYS A 21 -1.79 3.56 10.36
N LEU A 22 -1.98 4.83 9.98
CA LEU A 22 -3.30 5.45 9.78
C LEU A 22 -4.17 4.65 8.81
N TYR A 23 -3.59 4.19 7.70
CA TYR A 23 -4.32 3.40 6.69
C TYR A 23 -4.53 1.93 7.09
N THR A 24 -3.63 1.32 7.85
CA THR A 24 -3.78 -0.05 8.36
C THR A 24 -4.93 -0.12 9.36
N SER A 25 -5.07 0.87 10.25
CA SER A 25 -6.22 0.99 11.14
C SER A 25 -7.54 1.14 10.36
N ALA A 26 -7.54 1.91 9.25
CA ALA A 26 -8.70 2.01 8.37
C ALA A 26 -9.04 0.68 7.65
N LYS A 27 -8.02 -0.12 7.29
CA LYS A 27 -8.19 -1.47 6.72
C LYS A 27 -8.81 -2.44 7.72
N GLN A 28 -8.42 -2.35 9.00
CA GLN A 28 -8.92 -3.21 10.07
C GLN A 28 -10.36 -2.84 10.49
N LEU A 29 -10.77 -1.59 10.24
CA LEU A 29 -12.12 -1.06 10.47
C LEU A 29 -13.07 -1.23 9.26
N ALA A 30 -12.85 -2.22 8.40
CA ALA A 30 -13.62 -2.44 7.17
C ALA A 30 -15.08 -2.92 7.42
N ALA A 31 -15.88 -2.09 8.08
CA ALA A 31 -17.29 -1.98 7.78
C ALA A 31 -17.44 -1.23 6.44
N PRO A 32 -18.39 -1.61 5.56
CA PRO A 32 -18.54 -1.06 4.21
C PRO A 32 -18.79 0.45 4.18
N SER A 33 -19.17 1.06 5.30
CA SER A 33 -19.57 2.46 5.42
C SER A 33 -18.42 3.48 5.45
N LEU A 34 -17.17 3.05 5.63
CA LEU A 34 -16.01 3.94 5.81
C LEU A 34 -14.95 3.86 4.69
N ARG A 35 -15.33 3.47 3.47
CA ARG A 35 -14.48 3.65 2.26
C ARG A 35 -14.32 5.12 1.82
N GLY A 36 -14.45 6.07 2.75
CA GLY A 36 -14.22 7.49 2.54
C GLY A 36 -12.90 7.90 3.15
N GLY A 37 -11.78 7.55 2.51
CA GLY A 37 -10.50 8.21 2.82
C GLY A 37 -10.64 9.73 2.67
N PRO A 38 -9.79 10.54 3.33
CA PRO A 38 -9.94 11.99 3.33
C PRO A 38 -10.00 12.55 1.91
N LYS A 39 -11.18 13.08 1.54
CA LYS A 39 -11.45 13.70 0.24
C LYS A 39 -10.75 15.05 0.22
N PHE A 40 -9.51 15.11 -0.27
CA PHE A 40 -8.81 16.36 -0.52
C PHE A 40 -8.92 16.76 -2.00
N PRO A 41 -9.51 17.94 -2.29
CA PRO A 41 -9.66 18.65 -3.54
C PRO A 41 -8.64 18.75 -4.64
N SER A 42 -7.47 18.14 -4.61
CA SER A 42 -6.36 18.73 -5.40
C SER A 42 -5.15 17.83 -5.49
N ALA A 43 -4.27 18.13 -6.46
CA ALA A 43 -3.03 17.42 -6.87
C ALA A 43 -2.31 16.51 -5.85
N LYS A 44 -2.40 16.79 -4.54
CA LYS A 44 -2.04 15.90 -3.42
C LYS A 44 -2.58 14.47 -3.53
N THR A 45 -3.76 14.25 -4.12
CA THR A 45 -4.37 12.91 -4.27
C THR A 45 -3.56 11.96 -5.17
N ARG A 46 -2.66 12.51 -5.98
CA ARG A 46 -1.71 11.74 -6.82
C ARG A 46 -0.33 11.60 -6.21
N GLY A 47 -0.10 12.17 -5.02
CA GLY A 47 1.19 12.07 -4.34
C GLY A 47 1.47 10.65 -3.89
N PHE A 48 2.74 10.23 -3.96
CA PHE A 48 3.18 8.91 -3.51
C PHE A 48 2.72 8.62 -2.07
N SER A 49 2.68 9.63 -1.20
CA SER A 49 2.18 9.56 0.16
C SER A 49 0.72 9.07 0.30
N ILE A 50 -0.13 9.30 -0.70
CA ILE A 50 -1.54 8.88 -0.69
C ILE A 50 -1.74 7.61 -1.53
N LEU A 51 -1.09 7.54 -2.69
CA LEU A 51 -1.21 6.39 -3.59
C LEU A 51 -0.50 5.16 -3.06
N ALA A 52 0.65 5.30 -2.39
CA ALA A 52 1.42 4.17 -1.88
C ALA A 52 0.65 3.33 -0.84
N PRO A 53 0.02 3.91 0.21
CA PRO A 53 -0.82 3.12 1.12
C PRO A 53 -2.09 2.60 0.44
N LYS A 54 -2.68 3.34 -0.51
CA LYS A 54 -3.84 2.86 -1.29
C LYS A 54 -3.49 1.61 -2.09
N TRP A 55 -2.43 1.66 -2.89
CA TRP A 55 -1.99 0.52 -3.68
C TRP A 55 -1.55 -0.64 -2.76
N TRP A 56 -0.93 -0.36 -1.62
CA TRP A 56 -0.57 -1.40 -0.65
C TRP A 56 -1.78 -2.19 -0.17
N ASN A 57 -2.93 -1.53 -0.02
CA ASN A 57 -4.19 -2.18 0.34
C ASN A 57 -4.82 -3.00 -0.80
N GLU A 58 -4.57 -2.62 -2.05
CA GLU A 58 -5.02 -3.37 -3.23
C GLU A 58 -4.17 -4.63 -3.48
N LEU A 59 -3.01 -4.77 -2.82
CA LEU A 59 -2.17 -5.95 -2.96
C LEU A 59 -2.74 -7.17 -2.22
N PRO A 60 -2.64 -8.37 -2.81
CA PRO A 60 -2.94 -9.63 -2.15
C PRO A 60 -2.05 -9.86 -0.92
N ILE A 61 -2.62 -10.54 0.08
CA ILE A 61 -1.93 -10.88 1.33
C ILE A 61 -0.64 -11.67 1.09
N ASP A 62 -0.62 -12.53 0.05
CA ASP A 62 0.53 -13.34 -0.35
C ASP A 62 1.75 -12.51 -0.77
N ILE A 63 1.53 -11.27 -1.21
CA ILE A 63 2.60 -10.35 -1.60
C ILE A 63 3.06 -9.58 -0.38
N THR A 64 2.15 -9.06 0.44
CA THR A 64 2.48 -8.26 1.63
C THR A 64 3.17 -9.06 2.73
N THR A 65 2.94 -10.38 2.79
CA THR A 65 3.54 -11.32 3.76
C THR A 65 4.83 -11.97 3.28
N ALA A 66 5.42 -11.49 2.18
CA ALA A 66 6.64 -12.06 1.64
C ALA A 66 7.82 -11.98 2.64
N GLU A 67 8.49 -13.11 2.86
CA GLU A 67 9.59 -13.30 3.82
C GLU A 67 10.84 -12.46 3.52
N SER A 68 11.01 -12.04 2.27
CA SER A 68 12.17 -11.25 1.84
C SER A 68 11.77 -10.20 0.82
N LEU A 69 12.50 -9.08 0.82
CA LEU A 69 12.36 -8.01 -0.17
C LEU A 69 12.52 -8.53 -1.60
N HIS A 70 13.39 -9.54 -1.82
CA HIS A 70 13.59 -10.12 -3.14
C HIS A 70 12.33 -10.87 -3.62
N ILE A 71 11.71 -11.66 -2.75
CA ILE A 71 10.45 -12.37 -3.02
C ILE A 71 9.31 -11.37 -3.21
N PHE A 72 9.24 -10.34 -2.36
CA PHE A 72 8.28 -9.24 -2.48
C PHE A 72 8.34 -8.57 -3.85
N ARG A 73 9.54 -8.16 -4.31
CA ARG A 73 9.73 -7.51 -5.62
C ARG A 73 9.33 -8.41 -6.78
N ARG A 74 9.67 -9.71 -6.72
CA ARG A 74 9.29 -10.68 -7.74
C ARG A 74 7.76 -10.83 -7.81
N ARG A 75 7.11 -11.13 -6.68
CA ARG A 75 5.65 -11.30 -6.59
C ARG A 75 4.89 -10.03 -7.01
N LEU A 76 5.36 -8.86 -6.57
CA LEU A 76 4.78 -7.57 -6.96
C LEU A 76 4.87 -7.35 -8.47
N LYS A 77 6.03 -7.60 -9.07
CA LYS A 77 6.21 -7.47 -10.53
C LYS A 77 5.26 -8.40 -11.28
N THR A 78 5.15 -9.66 -10.87
CA THR A 78 4.22 -10.61 -11.46
C THR A 78 2.78 -10.11 -11.34
N HIS A 79 2.33 -9.73 -10.15
CA HIS A 79 0.97 -9.27 -9.92
C HIS A 79 0.61 -8.02 -10.76
N LEU A 80 1.49 -7.03 -10.80
CA LEU A 80 1.29 -5.84 -11.64
C LEU A 80 1.27 -6.17 -13.13
N PHE A 81 2.11 -7.12 -13.57
CA PHE A 81 2.10 -7.58 -14.95
C PHE A 81 0.77 -8.25 -15.29
N ARG A 82 0.30 -9.18 -14.46
CA ARG A 82 -1.02 -9.82 -14.63
C ARG A 82 -2.15 -8.80 -14.71
N LEU A 83 -2.15 -7.83 -13.80
CA LEU A 83 -3.22 -6.82 -13.68
C LEU A 83 -3.35 -5.93 -14.93
N HIS A 84 -2.25 -5.69 -15.65
CA HIS A 84 -2.22 -4.79 -16.80
C HIS A 84 -2.06 -5.46 -18.17
N PHE A 85 -1.47 -6.67 -18.23
CA PHE A 85 -1.14 -7.35 -19.48
C PHE A 85 -1.90 -8.66 -19.72
N GLU A 86 -2.55 -9.25 -18.71
CA GLU A 86 -3.45 -10.41 -18.90
C GLU A 86 -4.93 -9.98 -19.02
N ARG A 87 -5.19 -8.78 -19.57
CA ARG A 87 -6.55 -8.27 -19.82
C ARG A 87 -6.97 -8.49 -21.26
#